data_AF-A0A336JKH4-F1
#
_entry.id   AF-A0A336JKH4-F1
#
_cell.length_a   1.000
_cell.length_b   1.000
_cell.length_c   1.000
_cell.angle_alpha   90.00
_cell.angle_beta   90.00
_cell.angle_gamma   90.00
#
_symmetry.space_group_name_H-M   'P 1'
#
loop_
_entity.id
_entity.type
_entity.pdbx_description
1 polymer ?
#
loop_
_entity_poly.entity_id
_entity_poly.type
_entity_poly.pdbx_seq_one_letter_code
_entity_poly.pdbx_strand_id
1 'polypeptide(L)'
;MLRRSAASPQFRLPLRAALALPLAALLGACAIGGSASFDSDPPQPFPQNYRSEIPAFLRTYLNNPAGLRDAAMAEPVQRPVDGRTRWVSCLRFTPRGGTLQDMAIVHVDGRLDRVAPQAGELCTGVVYAPFPALEKLSR
;
A
#
# COMPACT_ATOMS: atom_id res chain seq x y z
N MET A 1 -65.97 19.79 75.99
CA MET A 1 -64.57 20.19 76.20
C MET A 1 -63.84 20.15 74.86
N LEU A 2 -63.35 21.33 74.47
CA LEU A 2 -62.35 21.72 73.46
C LEU A 2 -61.59 20.70 72.57
N ARG A 3 -61.42 21.15 71.31
CA ARG A 3 -60.31 20.94 70.35
C ARG A 3 -60.41 19.66 69.47
N ARG A 4 -60.15 19.70 68.17
CA ARG A 4 -59.04 20.37 67.46
C ARG A 4 -59.41 20.75 66.00
N SER A 5 -59.07 21.97 65.62
CA SER A 5 -58.78 22.37 64.24
C SER A 5 -57.26 22.30 64.01
N ALA A 6 -56.83 21.86 62.83
CA ALA A 6 -55.59 22.23 62.13
C ALA A 6 -55.59 21.49 60.77
N ALA A 7 -55.92 22.11 59.63
CA ALA A 7 -55.13 23.06 58.85
C ALA A 7 -53.80 22.46 58.35
N SER A 8 -53.81 21.97 57.11
CA SER A 8 -52.67 21.44 56.36
C SER A 8 -51.67 22.53 55.98
N PRO A 9 -50.36 22.30 56.08
CA PRO A 9 -49.36 23.14 55.42
C PRO A 9 -48.87 22.51 54.12
N GLN A 10 -48.68 23.41 53.17
CA GLN A 10 -48.31 23.23 51.78
C GLN A 10 -46.81 22.89 51.68
N PHE A 11 -46.47 21.83 50.95
CA PHE A 11 -45.08 21.49 50.65
C PHE A 11 -44.53 22.39 49.55
N ARG A 12 -43.66 23.32 49.95
CA ARG A 12 -42.86 24.18 49.08
C ARG A 12 -41.65 23.42 48.57
N LEU A 13 -41.46 23.37 47.24
CA LEU A 13 -40.19 22.94 46.63
C LEU A 13 -39.09 23.98 46.86
N PRO A 14 -37.87 23.58 47.28
CA PRO A 14 -36.71 24.43 47.18
C PRO A 14 -35.92 24.14 45.88
N LEU A 15 -35.96 25.12 44.99
CA LEU A 15 -34.96 25.34 43.96
C LEU A 15 -33.69 25.87 44.64
N ARG A 16 -32.60 25.08 44.67
CA ARG A 16 -31.19 25.52 44.44
C ARG A 16 -30.13 24.50 44.88
N ALA A 17 -29.26 24.22 43.91
CA ALA A 17 -27.80 24.08 44.04
C ALA A 17 -27.21 22.81 44.68
N ALA A 18 -26.66 21.95 43.83
CA ALA A 18 -25.38 21.23 43.99
C ALA A 18 -25.10 20.54 42.63
N LEU A 19 -24.35 21.13 41.69
CA LEU A 19 -22.90 21.00 41.51
C LEU A 19 -22.35 19.58 41.76
N ALA A 20 -21.67 19.05 40.73
CA ALA A 20 -20.77 17.88 40.68
C ALA A 20 -21.35 16.55 40.12
N LEU A 21 -21.02 16.24 38.86
CA LEU A 21 -20.19 15.08 38.43
C LEU A 21 -20.09 15.05 36.87
N PRO A 22 -19.04 14.47 36.27
CA PRO A 22 -18.30 15.06 35.16
C PRO A 22 -18.36 14.23 33.85
N LEU A 23 -17.98 14.89 32.75
CA LEU A 23 -17.06 14.39 31.71
C LEU A 23 -17.15 12.89 31.31
N ALA A 24 -18.12 12.49 30.47
CA ALA A 24 -18.08 11.18 29.80
C ALA A 24 -18.95 11.11 28.53
N ALA A 25 -18.54 11.77 27.44
CA ALA A 25 -19.05 11.44 26.10
C ALA A 25 -18.20 12.07 24.98
N LEU A 26 -16.88 11.88 25.01
CA LEU A 26 -16.02 12.10 23.85
C LEU A 26 -15.31 10.77 23.55
N LEU A 27 -16.03 9.87 22.88
CA LEU A 27 -15.41 8.73 22.21
C LEU A 27 -15.65 8.92 20.71
N GLY A 28 -14.63 9.47 20.05
CA GLY A 28 -14.54 9.48 18.60
C GLY A 28 -14.35 8.05 18.09
N ALA A 29 -15.14 7.69 17.07
CA ALA A 29 -14.88 6.54 16.23
C ALA A 29 -14.63 7.07 14.81
N CYS A 30 -13.37 7.40 14.52
CA CYS A 30 -12.90 7.48 13.15
C CYS A 30 -12.90 6.05 12.59
N ALA A 31 -14.02 5.61 12.04
CA ALA A 31 -14.06 4.48 11.12
C ALA A 31 -13.51 4.97 9.76
N ILE A 32 -12.20 5.17 9.69
CA ILE A 32 -11.49 5.24 8.41
C ILE A 32 -11.49 3.82 7.89
N GLY A 33 -12.40 3.54 6.97
CA GLY A 33 -12.52 2.27 6.25
C GLY A 33 -11.31 2.03 5.36
N GLY A 34 -10.18 1.66 5.97
CA GLY A 34 -9.19 0.82 5.33
C GLY A 34 -9.56 -0.62 5.70
N SER A 35 -10.13 -1.37 4.77
CA SER A 35 -10.22 -2.81 4.91
C SER A 35 -8.81 -3.34 5.12
N ALA A 36 -8.48 -3.71 6.36
CA ALA A 36 -7.30 -4.49 6.66
C ALA A 36 -7.52 -5.85 5.98
N SER A 37 -7.13 -5.94 4.71
CA SER A 37 -6.91 -7.21 4.06
C SER A 37 -5.77 -7.85 4.83
N PHE A 38 -6.10 -8.79 5.73
CA PHE A 38 -5.10 -9.64 6.34
C PHE A 38 -4.46 -10.43 5.20
N ASP A 39 -3.32 -9.97 4.71
CA ASP A 39 -2.48 -10.71 3.79
C ASP A 39 -1.95 -11.88 4.62
N SER A 40 -2.66 -13.01 4.57
CA SER A 40 -2.32 -14.23 5.33
C SER A 40 -1.02 -14.88 4.85
N ASP A 41 -0.40 -14.33 3.81
CA ASP A 41 0.88 -14.77 3.31
C ASP A 41 2.01 -14.38 4.27
N PRO A 42 2.97 -15.28 4.52
CA PRO A 42 4.16 -14.94 5.29
C PRO A 42 4.93 -13.80 4.59
N PRO A 43 5.65 -12.95 5.35
CA PRO A 43 6.46 -11.88 4.77
C PRO A 43 7.41 -12.39 3.69
N GLN A 44 7.27 -11.84 2.49
CA GLN A 44 8.07 -12.19 1.33
C GLN A 44 9.50 -11.67 1.47
N PRO A 45 10.54 -12.50 1.30
CA PRO A 45 11.92 -12.04 1.37
C PRO A 45 12.22 -11.06 0.23
N PHE A 46 13.09 -10.09 0.50
CA PHE A 46 13.56 -9.16 -0.51
C PHE A 46 14.36 -9.91 -1.59
N PRO A 47 14.12 -9.66 -2.89
CA PRO A 47 14.80 -10.37 -3.97
C PRO A 47 16.26 -9.91 -4.06
N GLN A 48 17.21 -10.72 -3.59
CA GLN A 48 18.61 -10.30 -3.46
C GLN A 48 19.35 -10.21 -4.81
N ASN A 49 18.98 -11.06 -5.77
CA ASN A 49 19.68 -11.21 -7.05
C ASN A 49 18.97 -10.51 -8.22
N TYR A 50 17.96 -9.68 -7.96
CA TYR A 50 17.13 -9.06 -9.00
C TYR A 50 17.94 -8.38 -10.12
N ARG A 51 19.05 -7.70 -9.78
CA ARG A 51 19.89 -6.99 -10.76
C ARG A 51 20.56 -7.92 -11.79
N SER A 52 20.85 -9.17 -11.45
CA SER A 52 21.42 -10.15 -12.38
C SER A 52 20.35 -11.04 -13.02
N GLU A 53 19.28 -11.36 -12.29
CA GLU A 53 18.16 -12.18 -12.78
C GLU A 53 17.35 -11.48 -13.86
N ILE A 54 17.04 -10.18 -13.70
CA ILE A 54 16.25 -9.40 -14.67
C ILE A 54 16.84 -9.45 -16.08
N PRO A 55 18.12 -9.12 -16.33
CA PRO A 55 18.69 -9.19 -17.68
C PRO A 55 18.80 -10.65 -18.17
N ALA A 56 18.97 -11.64 -17.30
CA ALA A 56 18.93 -13.04 -17.70
C ALA A 56 17.54 -13.45 -18.21
N PHE A 57 16.49 -13.04 -17.50
CA PHE A 57 15.10 -13.27 -17.89
C PHE A 57 14.72 -12.51 -19.17
N LEU A 58 15.10 -11.24 -19.30
CA LEU A 58 14.72 -10.43 -20.46
C LEU A 58 15.39 -10.85 -21.76
N ARG A 59 16.54 -11.53 -21.71
CA ARG A 59 17.15 -12.14 -22.91
C ARG A 59 16.22 -13.15 -23.58
N THR A 60 15.43 -13.89 -22.82
CA THR A 60 14.52 -14.93 -23.33
C THR A 60 13.08 -14.43 -23.45
N TYR A 61 12.68 -13.46 -22.63
CA TYR A 61 11.35 -12.88 -22.67
C TYR A 61 11.14 -11.94 -23.88
N LEU A 62 12.15 -11.13 -24.22
CA LEU A 62 12.03 -10.18 -25.32
C LEU A 62 12.24 -10.88 -26.66
N ASN A 63 11.36 -10.58 -27.63
CA ASN A 63 11.48 -11.08 -29.00
C ASN A 63 12.84 -10.68 -29.63
N ASN A 64 13.26 -9.43 -29.43
CA ASN A 64 14.56 -8.93 -29.85
C ASN A 64 15.20 -8.08 -28.73
N PRO A 65 16.13 -8.64 -27.95
CA PRO A 65 16.75 -7.92 -26.84
C PRO A 65 17.90 -7.01 -27.30
N ALA A 66 18.30 -7.03 -28.58
CA ALA A 66 19.44 -6.25 -29.06
C ALA A 66 19.07 -4.79 -29.32
N GLY A 67 19.94 -3.87 -28.89
CA GLY A 67 19.80 -2.43 -29.15
C GLY A 67 18.79 -1.72 -28.27
N LEU A 68 18.57 -2.22 -27.04
CA LEU A 68 17.85 -1.50 -25.99
C LEU A 68 18.62 -0.24 -25.59
N ARG A 69 17.89 0.84 -25.28
CA ARG A 69 18.42 2.18 -24.96
C ARG A 69 17.66 2.78 -23.78
N ASP A 70 18.24 3.81 -23.18
CA ASP A 70 17.65 4.58 -22.07
C ASP A 70 17.21 3.68 -20.90
N ALA A 71 17.97 2.60 -20.66
CA ALA A 71 17.59 1.59 -19.69
C ALA A 71 17.72 2.13 -18.26
N ALA A 72 16.61 2.09 -17.53
CA ALA A 72 16.54 2.45 -16.13
C ALA A 72 15.72 1.42 -15.36
N MET A 73 16.02 1.28 -14.07
CA MET A 73 15.35 0.37 -13.17
C MET A 73 15.14 1.02 -11.81
N ALA A 74 14.00 0.77 -11.21
CA ALA A 74 13.73 1.07 -9.80
C ALA A 74 14.04 -0.15 -8.92
N GLU A 75 14.48 0.11 -7.69
CA GLU A 75 14.63 -0.95 -6.69
C GLU A 75 13.27 -1.64 -6.39
N PRO A 76 13.27 -2.93 -5.99
CA PRO A 76 12.05 -3.64 -5.66
C PRO A 76 11.23 -2.92 -4.59
N VAL A 77 9.96 -2.67 -4.89
CA VAL A 77 8.98 -2.09 -3.94
C VAL A 77 7.80 -3.04 -3.76
N GLN A 78 7.17 -3.01 -2.60
CA GLN A 78 5.99 -3.83 -2.35
C GLN A 78 4.75 -3.20 -3.03
N ARG A 79 4.00 -4.02 -3.77
CA ARG A 79 2.76 -3.64 -4.44
C ARG A 79 1.70 -4.74 -4.31
N PRO A 80 0.40 -4.37 -4.28
CA PRO A 80 -0.66 -5.35 -4.44
C PRO A 80 -0.66 -5.86 -5.89
N VAL A 81 -0.44 -7.15 -6.08
CA VAL A 81 -0.51 -7.85 -7.37
C VAL A 81 -1.43 -9.05 -7.18
N ASP A 82 -2.52 -9.11 -7.95
CA ASP A 82 -3.52 -10.17 -7.88
C ASP A 82 -4.06 -10.42 -6.45
N GLY A 83 -4.23 -9.32 -5.69
CA GLY A 83 -4.75 -9.35 -4.31
C GLY A 83 -3.73 -9.77 -3.25
N ARG A 84 -2.44 -9.92 -3.59
CA ARG A 84 -1.36 -10.28 -2.66
C ARG A 84 -0.23 -9.26 -2.72
N THR A 85 0.44 -9.01 -1.60
CA THR A 85 1.62 -8.13 -1.58
C THR A 85 2.82 -8.83 -2.19
N ARG A 86 3.32 -8.29 -3.31
CA ARG A 86 4.50 -8.79 -4.03
C ARG A 86 5.57 -7.73 -4.14
N TRP A 87 6.82 -8.16 -4.20
CA TRP A 87 7.92 -7.28 -4.58
C TRP A 87 7.87 -7.06 -6.10
N VAL A 88 8.01 -5.81 -6.53
CA VAL A 88 7.96 -5.42 -7.95
C VAL A 88 9.16 -4.55 -8.29
N SER A 89 9.91 -4.93 -9.31
CA SER A 89 10.93 -4.08 -9.93
C SER A 89 10.39 -3.46 -11.20
N CYS A 90 10.49 -2.14 -11.30
CA CYS A 90 10.05 -1.40 -12.46
C CYS A 90 11.22 -1.10 -13.38
N LEU A 91 11.02 -1.32 -14.67
CA LEU A 91 11.98 -1.10 -15.74
C LEU A 91 11.43 -0.09 -16.71
N ARG A 92 12.33 0.67 -17.31
CA ARG A 92 12.05 1.61 -18.38
C ARG A 92 13.14 1.49 -19.42
N PHE A 93 12.78 1.31 -20.68
CA PHE A 93 13.75 1.19 -21.78
C PHE A 93 13.09 1.49 -23.12
N THR A 94 13.90 1.83 -24.11
CA THR A 94 13.49 2.04 -25.50
C THR A 94 14.03 0.89 -26.36
N PRO A 95 13.19 0.02 -26.94
CA PRO A 95 13.64 -1.00 -27.87
C PRO A 95 14.07 -0.40 -29.21
N ARG A 96 14.89 -1.14 -29.96
CA ARG A 96 15.40 -0.69 -31.25
C ARG A 96 14.25 -0.37 -32.21
N GLY A 97 14.15 0.90 -32.60
CA GLY A 97 13.10 1.38 -33.52
C GLY A 97 11.71 1.50 -32.88
N GLY A 98 11.61 1.38 -31.56
CA GLY A 98 10.37 1.56 -30.81
C GLY A 98 10.35 2.83 -29.99
N THR A 99 9.29 2.98 -29.20
CA THR A 99 9.15 4.05 -28.22
C THR A 99 9.53 3.54 -26.84
N LEU A 100 9.76 4.47 -25.92
CA LEU A 100 9.94 4.18 -24.51
C LEU A 100 8.81 3.29 -23.97
N GLN A 101 9.20 2.24 -23.23
CA GLN A 101 8.31 1.26 -22.61
C GLN A 101 8.61 1.16 -21.13
N ASP A 102 7.55 1.02 -20.34
CA ASP A 102 7.63 0.66 -18.93
C ASP A 102 7.21 -0.80 -18.75
N MET A 103 7.91 -1.51 -17.87
CA MET A 103 7.67 -2.92 -17.57
C MET A 103 7.80 -3.16 -16.07
N ALA A 104 6.86 -3.91 -15.50
CA ALA A 104 6.90 -4.31 -14.10
C ALA A 104 7.24 -5.80 -13.99
N ILE A 105 8.28 -6.13 -13.22
CA ILE A 105 8.72 -7.49 -12.94
C ILE A 105 8.28 -7.86 -11.53
N VAL A 106 7.50 -8.92 -11.40
CA VAL A 106 7.03 -9.45 -10.12
C VAL A 106 8.01 -10.47 -9.59
N HIS A 107 8.30 -10.37 -8.30
CA HIS A 107 9.11 -11.34 -7.56
C HIS A 107 8.24 -12.09 -6.55
N VAL A 108 8.46 -13.39 -6.47
CA VAL A 108 7.80 -14.31 -5.53
C VAL A 108 8.88 -15.11 -4.81
N ASP A 109 8.79 -15.18 -3.49
CA ASP A 109 9.73 -15.86 -2.60
C ASP A 109 11.19 -15.44 -2.84
N GLY A 110 11.38 -14.14 -3.09
CA GLY A 110 12.69 -13.53 -3.35
C GLY A 110 13.28 -13.81 -4.73
N ARG A 111 12.49 -14.35 -5.66
CA ARG A 111 12.93 -14.72 -7.01
C ARG A 111 12.09 -14.05 -8.09
N LEU A 112 12.70 -13.76 -9.23
CA LEU A 112 11.98 -13.29 -10.40
C LEU A 112 10.97 -14.35 -10.88
N ASP A 113 9.70 -13.96 -11.00
CA ASP A 113 8.60 -14.84 -11.41
C ASP A 113 8.07 -14.50 -12.82
N ARG A 114 7.53 -13.28 -13.01
CA ARG A 114 6.86 -12.90 -14.25
C ARG A 114 6.86 -11.40 -14.52
N VAL A 115 6.44 -11.02 -15.73
CA VAL A 115 6.08 -9.64 -16.08
C VAL A 115 4.62 -9.39 -15.71
N ALA A 116 4.33 -8.28 -15.04
CA ALA A 116 2.97 -7.86 -14.72
C ALA A 116 2.30 -7.15 -15.91
N PRO A 117 0.98 -7.32 -16.12
CA PRO A 117 0.25 -6.64 -17.18
C PRO A 117 0.12 -5.12 -16.97
N GLN A 118 0.07 -4.65 -15.72
CA GLN A 118 -0.24 -3.26 -15.35
C GLN A 118 0.99 -2.49 -14.85
N ALA A 119 1.99 -2.29 -15.72
CA ALA A 119 3.21 -1.58 -15.32
C ALA A 119 2.95 -0.15 -14.82
N GLY A 120 2.04 0.60 -15.44
CA GLY A 120 1.80 2.02 -15.08
C GLY A 120 1.41 2.21 -13.61
N GLU A 121 0.41 1.47 -13.13
CA GLU A 121 -0.04 1.56 -11.73
C GLU A 121 1.04 1.06 -10.77
N LEU A 122 1.65 -0.09 -11.07
CA LEU A 122 2.67 -0.70 -10.20
C LEU A 122 3.94 0.15 -10.09
N CYS A 123 4.26 0.91 -11.14
CA CYS A 123 5.46 1.75 -11.23
C CYS A 123 5.22 3.22 -10.88
N THR A 124 4.03 3.59 -10.41
CA THR A 124 3.76 4.98 -10.02
C THR A 124 4.58 5.39 -8.79
N GLY A 125 5.32 6.50 -8.91
CA GLY A 125 6.09 7.09 -7.80
C GLY A 125 7.38 6.34 -7.44
N VAL A 126 7.83 5.40 -8.27
CA VAL A 126 9.12 4.72 -8.06
C VAL A 126 10.28 5.61 -8.51
N VAL A 127 11.45 5.42 -7.90
CA VAL A 127 12.66 6.15 -8.25
C VAL A 127 13.50 5.28 -9.20
N TYR A 128 13.67 5.76 -10.44
CA TYR A 128 14.47 5.09 -11.44
C TYR A 128 15.95 5.49 -11.34
N ALA A 129 16.83 4.50 -11.45
CA ALA A 129 18.26 4.68 -11.61
C ALA A 129 18.75 4.04 -12.92
N PRO A 130 19.87 4.52 -13.51
CA PRO A 130 20.43 3.92 -14.72
C PRO A 130 20.70 2.42 -14.57
N PHE A 131 20.32 1.63 -15.57
CA PHE A 131 20.50 0.18 -15.59
C PHE A 131 21.12 -0.32 -16.91
N PRO A 132 22.39 0.03 -17.18
CA PRO A 132 23.06 -0.24 -18.46
C PRO A 132 23.30 -1.74 -18.74
N ALA A 133 23.12 -2.61 -17.75
CA ALA A 133 23.19 -4.06 -17.96
C ALA A 133 22.14 -4.55 -18.97
N LEU A 134 20.98 -3.88 -19.04
CA LEU A 134 19.91 -4.21 -19.96
C LEU A 134 20.22 -3.79 -21.41
N GLU A 135 21.02 -2.74 -21.62
CA GLU A 135 21.43 -2.30 -22.97
C GLU A 135 22.48 -3.22 -23.60
N LYS A 136 23.18 -4.02 -22.77
CA LYS A 136 24.19 -4.99 -23.20
C LYS A 136 23.59 -6.32 -23.65
N LEU A 137 22.26 -6.44 -23.66
CA LEU A 137 21.64 -7.66 -24.13
C LEU A 137 21.83 -7.84 -25.63
N SER A 138 22.13 -9.07 -26.01
CA SER A 138 22.21 -9.55 -27.38
C SER A 138 21.59 -10.94 -27.46
N ARG A 139 21.25 -11.37 -28.67
CA ARG A 139 20.86 -12.75 -28.94
C ARG A 139 22.10 -13.62 -29.14
#